data_AF-A0A515KP03-F1
#
_entry.id   AF-A0A515KP03-F1
#
_cell.length_a   1.000
_cell.length_b   1.000
_cell.length_c   1.000
_cell.angle_alpha   90.00
_cell.angle_beta   90.00
_cell.angle_gamma   90.00
#
_symmetry.space_group_name_H-M   'P 1'
#
loop_
_entity.id
_entity.type
_entity.pdbx_description
1 polymer ?
#
loop_
_entity_poly.entity_id
_entity_poly.type
_entity_poly.pdbx_seq_one_letter_code
_entity_poly.pdbx_strand_id
1 'polypeptide(L)'
;MSDASRQAWVSPLDPRVIRARKRIRNRHRGRDGSALPPFDRVYVRLCEIETVLRDHAPFVSDDIISKRVAKVVAHHYRILAAKKYLGITDTLSALAGWCGRWTPNLSMDCVRSIAVDCDRVPVDYSDDKVADELRLTYEVRTRLGIKCIGACDMTKADRLEQSAIKKKARDRDYAEKQRRKKEQLSRADYLKKVASLKPWIDEGISERTWRRRKRNAKILAAG
;
A
#
# COMPACT_ATOMS: atom_id res chain seq x y z
N MET A 1 -7.57 -40.30 -17.91
CA MET A 1 -7.04 -39.82 -16.62
C MET A 1 -8.00 -38.76 -16.10
N SER A 2 -8.59 -39.01 -14.94
CA SER A 2 -9.82 -38.40 -14.43
C SER A 2 -9.67 -36.93 -14.04
N ASP A 3 -10.71 -36.17 -14.35
CA ASP A 3 -10.95 -34.75 -14.12
C ASP A 3 -11.25 -34.44 -12.63
N ALA A 4 -10.40 -34.93 -11.73
CA ALA A 4 -10.61 -34.88 -10.28
C ALA A 4 -9.62 -33.99 -9.50
N SER A 5 -8.65 -33.36 -10.17
CA SER A 5 -7.59 -32.58 -9.51
C SER A 5 -7.88 -31.08 -9.40
N ARG A 6 -9.06 -30.61 -9.84
CA ARG A 6 -9.47 -29.19 -9.78
C ARG A 6 -10.42 -28.91 -8.61
N GLN A 7 -10.16 -29.47 -7.44
CA GLN A 7 -10.74 -28.86 -6.23
C GLN A 7 -10.14 -27.46 -6.12
N ALA A 8 -10.94 -26.48 -6.53
CA ALA A 8 -10.57 -25.08 -6.60
C ALA A 8 -10.19 -24.61 -5.19
N TRP A 9 -8.89 -24.57 -4.91
CA TRP A 9 -8.39 -23.77 -3.81
C TRP A 9 -8.73 -22.31 -4.15
N VAL A 10 -9.84 -21.84 -3.58
CA VAL A 10 -10.20 -20.42 -3.59
C VAL A 10 -9.16 -19.76 -2.72
N SER A 11 -8.17 -19.12 -3.35
CA SER A 11 -7.18 -18.35 -2.61
C SER A 11 -7.92 -17.42 -1.65
N PRO A 12 -7.66 -17.47 -0.33
CA PRO A 12 -8.17 -16.48 0.60
C PRO A 12 -7.62 -15.07 0.32
N LEU A 13 -6.77 -14.93 -0.71
CA LEU A 13 -6.11 -13.73 -1.20
C LEU A 13 -6.77 -13.23 -2.50
N ASP A 14 -8.05 -12.84 -2.46
CA ASP A 14 -8.72 -12.23 -3.62
C ASP A 14 -8.06 -10.88 -4.00
N PRO A 15 -7.56 -10.68 -5.24
CA PRO A 15 -7.01 -9.41 -5.74
C PRO A 15 -7.92 -8.19 -5.56
N ARG A 16 -9.24 -8.39 -5.52
CA ARG A 16 -10.24 -7.33 -5.24
C ARG A 16 -10.23 -6.96 -3.75
N VAL A 17 -10.08 -7.94 -2.87
CA VAL A 17 -9.85 -7.76 -1.43
C VAL A 17 -8.51 -7.06 -1.18
N ILE A 18 -7.46 -7.36 -1.96
CA ILE A 18 -6.15 -6.70 -1.86
C ILE A 18 -6.22 -5.21 -2.22
N ARG A 19 -6.88 -4.84 -3.34
CA ARG A 19 -7.08 -3.43 -3.71
C ARG A 19 -8.01 -2.69 -2.74
N ALA A 20 -9.04 -3.35 -2.23
CA ALA A 20 -9.89 -2.81 -1.18
C ALA A 20 -9.08 -2.59 0.12
N ARG A 21 -8.21 -3.53 0.49
CA ARG A 21 -7.35 -3.49 1.69
C ARG A 21 -6.19 -2.50 1.59
N LYS A 22 -5.61 -2.28 0.40
CA LYS A 22 -4.61 -1.22 0.14
C LYS A 22 -5.16 0.21 0.33
N ARG A 23 -6.50 0.41 0.30
CA ARG A 23 -7.18 1.68 0.65
C ARG A 23 -7.47 1.81 2.16
N ILE A 24 -7.30 0.76 2.94
CA ILE A 24 -7.51 0.70 4.39
C ILE A 24 -6.24 1.12 5.13
N ARG A 25 -5.86 2.39 5.01
CA ARG A 25 -5.16 3.01 6.14
C ARG A 25 -6.17 3.58 7.15
N ASN A 26 -7.42 3.82 6.72
CA ASN A 26 -8.42 4.59 7.45
C ASN A 26 -9.86 3.99 7.45
N ARG A 27 -10.09 2.72 7.04
CA ARG A 27 -11.46 2.14 7.01
C ARG A 27 -11.61 1.01 8.03
N HIS A 28 -12.35 1.26 9.11
CA HIS A 28 -12.63 0.27 10.15
C HIS A 28 -13.71 -0.76 9.77
N ARG A 29 -14.37 -0.61 8.61
CA ARG A 29 -15.49 -1.48 8.19
C ARG A 29 -15.47 -1.78 6.68
N GLY A 30 -15.85 -3.02 6.35
CA GLY A 30 -16.11 -3.53 5.01
C GLY A 30 -17.32 -2.85 4.36
N ARG A 31 -17.55 -3.16 3.08
CA ARG A 31 -18.70 -2.61 2.32
C ARG A 31 -20.04 -3.13 2.86
N ASP A 32 -19.99 -4.29 3.50
CA ASP A 32 -21.03 -5.02 4.22
C ASP A 32 -21.08 -4.67 5.72
N GLY A 33 -20.25 -3.74 6.19
CA GLY A 33 -20.16 -3.39 7.61
C GLY A 33 -19.35 -4.36 8.46
N SER A 34 -18.82 -5.45 7.89
CA SER A 34 -17.98 -6.41 8.63
C SER A 34 -16.67 -5.77 9.07
N ALA A 35 -16.13 -6.21 10.22
CA ALA A 35 -14.81 -5.79 10.66
C ALA A 35 -13.78 -6.32 9.67
N LEU A 36 -13.07 -5.41 8.97
CA LEU A 36 -11.96 -5.82 8.12
C LEU A 36 -10.82 -6.30 9.03
N PRO A 37 -10.16 -7.42 8.69
CA PRO A 37 -9.04 -7.88 9.50
C PRO A 37 -7.95 -6.79 9.55
N PRO A 38 -7.25 -6.67 10.69
CA PRO A 38 -6.24 -5.64 10.87
C PRO A 38 -5.15 -5.75 9.80
N PHE A 39 -4.55 -4.61 9.46
CA PHE A 39 -3.44 -4.56 8.51
C PHE A 39 -2.32 -5.50 8.99
N ASP A 40 -2.04 -6.53 8.20
CA ASP A 40 -0.91 -7.42 8.41
C ASP A 40 0.03 -7.33 7.21
N ARG A 41 1.27 -6.91 7.47
CA ARG A 41 2.29 -6.72 6.42
C ARG A 41 2.64 -8.03 5.71
N VAL A 42 2.67 -9.15 6.42
CA VAL A 42 3.00 -10.47 5.87
C VAL A 42 1.91 -10.90 4.90
N TYR A 43 0.64 -10.70 5.27
CA TYR A 43 -0.50 -10.91 4.37
C TYR A 43 -0.40 -10.04 3.11
N VAL A 44 -0.14 -8.73 3.27
CA VAL A 44 -0.02 -7.81 2.13
C VAL A 44 1.15 -8.20 1.23
N ARG A 45 2.29 -8.64 1.78
CA ARG A 45 3.42 -9.14 0.99
C ARG A 45 3.05 -10.38 0.17
N LEU A 46 2.38 -11.38 0.74
CA LEU A 46 1.90 -12.55 -0.01
C LEU A 46 1.01 -12.13 -1.20
N CYS A 47 0.12 -11.19 -0.97
CA CYS A 47 -0.74 -10.63 -2.00
C CYS A 47 0.05 -9.91 -3.11
N GLU A 48 1.12 -9.20 -2.75
CA GLU A 48 2.02 -8.56 -3.71
C GLU A 48 2.88 -9.59 -4.47
N ILE A 49 3.36 -10.65 -3.81
CA ILE A 49 4.04 -11.79 -4.47
C ILE A 49 3.13 -12.38 -5.55
N GLU A 50 1.87 -12.71 -5.23
CA GLU A 50 0.91 -13.22 -6.22
C GLU A 50 0.65 -12.22 -7.37
N THR A 51 0.72 -10.92 -7.09
CA THR A 51 0.56 -9.88 -8.12
C THR A 51 1.76 -9.89 -9.08
N VAL A 52 2.97 -10.04 -8.56
CA VAL A 52 4.20 -10.18 -9.37
C VAL A 52 4.13 -11.44 -10.22
N LEU A 53 3.78 -12.59 -9.63
CA LEU A 53 3.71 -13.85 -10.36
C LEU A 53 2.65 -13.84 -11.47
N ARG A 54 1.54 -13.12 -11.27
CA ARG A 54 0.51 -12.94 -12.31
C ARG A 54 1.02 -12.12 -13.50
N ASP A 55 1.83 -11.10 -13.24
CA ASP A 55 2.43 -10.25 -14.28
C ASP A 55 3.52 -10.97 -15.07
N HIS A 56 4.25 -11.87 -14.40
CA HIS A 56 5.34 -12.63 -15.01
C HIS A 56 4.89 -13.94 -15.70
N ALA A 57 3.62 -14.34 -15.58
CA ALA A 57 3.12 -15.61 -16.13
C ALA A 57 3.25 -15.70 -17.67
N PRO A 58 3.76 -16.84 -18.22
CA PRO A 58 4.12 -18.06 -17.51
C PRO A 58 5.61 -18.05 -17.10
N PHE A 59 5.93 -17.50 -15.93
CA PHE A 59 7.31 -17.39 -15.42
C PHE A 59 7.90 -18.71 -14.92
N VAL A 60 7.05 -19.72 -14.72
CA VAL A 60 7.33 -20.80 -13.76
C VAL A 60 7.53 -22.14 -14.47
N SER A 61 8.42 -22.15 -15.46
CA SER A 61 9.03 -23.39 -15.97
C SER A 61 10.42 -23.64 -15.36
N ASP A 62 10.99 -22.68 -14.62
CA ASP A 62 12.29 -22.82 -13.96
C ASP A 62 12.10 -23.27 -12.49
N ASP A 63 12.49 -24.50 -12.22
CA ASP A 63 12.45 -25.12 -10.89
C ASP A 63 13.24 -24.33 -9.85
N ILE A 64 14.33 -23.64 -10.22
CA ILE A 64 15.16 -22.88 -9.28
C ILE A 64 14.37 -21.67 -8.78
N ILE A 65 13.78 -20.89 -9.70
CA ILE A 65 12.98 -19.71 -9.35
C ILE A 65 11.75 -20.15 -8.54
N SER A 66 11.10 -21.23 -8.97
CA SER A 66 9.95 -21.81 -8.28
C SER A 66 10.26 -22.15 -6.83
N LYS A 67 11.37 -22.85 -6.57
CA LYS A 67 11.83 -23.18 -5.21
C LYS A 67 12.15 -21.94 -4.38
N ARG A 68 12.81 -20.94 -4.98
CA ARG A 68 13.16 -19.68 -4.30
C ARG A 68 11.91 -18.92 -3.84
N VAL A 69 10.93 -18.76 -4.72
CA VAL A 69 9.68 -18.08 -4.38
C VAL A 69 8.85 -18.89 -3.37
N ALA A 70 8.76 -20.22 -3.54
CA ALA A 70 8.06 -21.09 -2.61
C ALA A 70 8.65 -21.01 -1.19
N LYS A 71 9.98 -20.94 -1.04
CA LYS A 71 10.65 -20.72 0.26
C LYS A 71 10.22 -19.41 0.91
N VAL A 72 10.22 -18.30 0.16
CA VAL A 72 9.75 -17.00 0.68
C VAL A 72 8.32 -17.11 1.18
N VAL A 73 7.43 -17.69 0.37
CA VAL A 73 6.01 -17.83 0.69
C VAL A 73 5.80 -18.72 1.92
N ALA A 74 6.55 -19.81 2.03
CA ALA A 74 6.50 -20.72 3.17
C ALA A 74 6.82 -20.01 4.50
N HIS A 75 7.88 -19.18 4.54
CA HIS A 75 8.18 -18.39 5.75
C HIS A 75 7.08 -17.38 6.09
N HIS A 76 6.41 -16.80 5.09
CA HIS A 76 5.27 -15.92 5.33
C HIS A 76 4.07 -16.71 5.86
N TYR A 77 3.77 -17.89 5.31
CA TYR A 77 2.70 -18.76 5.82
C TYR A 77 2.96 -19.23 7.24
N ARG A 78 4.20 -19.58 7.58
CA ARG A 78 4.59 -19.92 8.96
C ARG A 78 4.26 -18.80 9.95
N ILE A 79 4.56 -17.54 9.58
CA ILE A 79 4.22 -16.38 10.42
C ILE A 79 2.71 -16.22 10.56
N LEU A 80 1.94 -16.43 9.48
CA LEU A 80 0.48 -16.36 9.54
C LEU A 80 -0.14 -17.52 10.34
N ALA A 81 0.42 -18.73 10.23
CA ALA A 81 0.01 -19.92 10.98
C ALA A 81 0.21 -19.72 12.48
N ALA A 82 1.38 -19.20 12.88
CA ALA A 82 1.66 -18.85 14.29
C ALA A 82 0.65 -17.83 14.86
N LYS A 83 0.12 -16.94 14.01
CA LYS A 83 -0.92 -15.96 14.37
C LYS A 83 -2.35 -16.51 14.26
N LYS A 84 -2.54 -17.75 13.77
CA LYS A 84 -3.84 -18.30 13.36
C LYS A 84 -4.63 -17.36 12.44
N TYR A 85 -3.90 -16.62 11.60
CA TYR A 85 -4.47 -15.54 10.79
C TYR A 85 -5.24 -16.12 9.60
N LEU A 86 -6.50 -15.70 9.41
CA LEU A 86 -7.40 -16.17 8.34
C LEU A 86 -7.58 -17.70 8.30
N GLY A 87 -7.56 -18.37 9.45
CA GLY A 87 -7.73 -19.83 9.52
C GLY A 87 -6.54 -20.64 9.02
N ILE A 88 -5.42 -19.99 8.73
CA ILE A 88 -4.16 -20.67 8.42
C ILE A 88 -3.62 -21.24 9.73
N THR A 89 -3.48 -22.56 9.79
CA THR A 89 -3.01 -23.29 10.99
C THR A 89 -1.75 -24.10 10.72
N ASP A 90 -1.51 -24.49 9.46
CA ASP A 90 -0.39 -25.33 9.05
C ASP A 90 0.30 -24.75 7.81
N THR A 91 1.63 -24.62 7.89
CA THR A 91 2.47 -24.10 6.81
C THR A 91 2.44 -25.01 5.59
N LEU A 92 2.50 -26.33 5.79
CA LEU A 92 2.57 -27.30 4.69
C LEU A 92 1.30 -27.27 3.85
N SER A 93 0.14 -27.39 4.49
CA SER A 93 -1.16 -27.39 3.80
C SER A 93 -1.39 -26.08 3.03
N ALA A 94 -1.05 -24.94 3.63
CA ALA A 94 -1.16 -23.64 2.98
C ALA A 94 -0.21 -23.50 1.79
N LEU A 95 1.05 -23.93 1.95
CA LEU A 95 2.06 -23.88 0.90
C LEU A 95 1.72 -24.83 -0.26
N ALA A 96 1.24 -26.04 0.03
CA ALA A 96 0.85 -27.01 -0.99
C ALA A 96 -0.27 -26.48 -1.89
N GLY A 97 -1.32 -25.89 -1.29
CA GLY A 97 -2.40 -25.25 -2.05
C GLY A 97 -1.90 -24.08 -2.90
N TRP A 98 -0.97 -23.28 -2.37
CA TRP A 98 -0.37 -22.17 -3.09
C TRP A 98 0.51 -22.63 -4.27
N CYS A 99 1.40 -23.60 -4.04
CA CYS A 99 2.30 -24.16 -5.06
C CYS A 99 1.52 -24.84 -6.18
N GLY A 100 0.44 -25.56 -5.87
CA GLY A 100 -0.42 -26.19 -6.89
C GLY A 100 -0.99 -25.18 -7.90
N ARG A 101 -1.14 -23.91 -7.52
CA ARG A 101 -1.59 -22.84 -8.40
C ARG A 101 -0.46 -22.11 -9.10
N TRP A 102 0.58 -21.75 -8.37
CA TRP A 102 1.59 -20.79 -8.83
C TRP A 102 2.90 -21.44 -9.28
N THR A 103 3.23 -22.61 -8.76
CA THR A 103 4.45 -23.37 -9.08
C THR A 103 4.15 -24.87 -9.24
N PRO A 104 3.28 -25.24 -10.21
CA PRO A 104 2.80 -26.62 -10.35
C PRO A 104 3.91 -27.60 -10.79
N ASN A 105 5.06 -27.10 -11.23
CA ASN A 105 6.26 -27.87 -11.52
C ASN A 105 6.98 -28.40 -10.27
N LEU A 106 6.71 -27.85 -9.08
CA LEU A 106 7.29 -28.37 -7.85
C LEU A 106 6.57 -29.65 -7.39
N SER A 107 7.35 -30.71 -7.18
CA SER A 107 6.82 -31.95 -6.59
C SER A 107 6.39 -31.74 -5.14
N MET A 108 5.42 -32.55 -4.68
CA MET A 108 4.93 -32.49 -3.31
C MET A 108 6.03 -32.75 -2.27
N ASP A 109 7.00 -33.61 -2.59
CA ASP A 109 8.14 -33.85 -1.70
C ASP A 109 9.05 -32.63 -1.58
N CYS A 110 9.24 -31.88 -2.67
CA CYS A 110 9.96 -30.61 -2.63
C CYS A 110 9.22 -29.57 -1.78
N VAL A 111 7.90 -29.45 -1.96
CA VAL A 111 7.05 -28.57 -1.14
C VAL A 111 7.12 -28.95 0.35
N ARG A 112 7.05 -30.25 0.67
CA ARG A 112 7.18 -30.76 2.03
C ARG A 112 8.55 -30.43 2.64
N SER A 113 9.63 -30.66 1.90
CA SER A 113 10.98 -30.31 2.34
C SER A 113 11.11 -28.81 2.64
N ILE A 114 10.55 -27.94 1.80
CA ILE A 114 10.57 -26.50 2.03
C ILE A 114 9.82 -26.14 3.32
N ALA A 115 8.62 -26.69 3.54
CA ALA A 115 7.84 -26.41 4.75
C ALA A 115 8.61 -26.83 6.02
N VAL A 116 9.18 -28.05 6.02
CA VAL A 116 9.99 -28.57 7.14
C VAL A 116 11.23 -27.70 7.39
N ASP A 117 11.94 -27.32 6.33
CA ASP A 117 13.11 -26.44 6.44
C ASP A 117 12.74 -25.06 7.00
N CYS A 118 11.59 -24.51 6.60
CA CYS A 118 11.11 -23.22 7.09
C CYS A 118 10.77 -23.23 8.59
N ASP A 119 10.27 -24.35 9.11
CA ASP A 119 9.99 -24.51 10.53
C ASP A 119 11.28 -24.74 11.34
N ARG A 120 12.24 -25.48 10.77
CA ARG A 120 13.54 -25.75 11.40
C ARG A 120 14.44 -24.52 11.46
N VAL A 121 14.49 -23.74 10.38
CA VAL A 121 15.35 -22.55 10.26
C VAL A 121 14.49 -21.35 9.86
N PRO A 122 13.79 -20.71 10.80
CA PRO A 122 12.97 -19.54 10.52
C PRO A 122 13.81 -18.37 10.00
N VAL A 123 13.45 -17.84 8.83
CA VAL A 123 14.05 -16.63 8.26
C VAL A 123 13.00 -15.52 8.19
N ASP A 124 13.36 -14.33 8.66
CA ASP A 124 12.59 -13.11 8.38
C ASP A 124 13.15 -12.42 7.13
N TYR A 125 12.31 -12.28 6.11
CA TYR A 125 12.73 -11.68 4.85
C TYR A 125 12.58 -10.16 4.90
N SER A 126 13.70 -9.46 4.66
CA SER A 126 13.68 -8.03 4.38
C SER A 126 12.93 -7.75 3.07
N ASP A 127 12.44 -6.51 2.89
CA ASP A 127 11.74 -6.11 1.66
C ASP A 127 12.59 -6.39 0.42
N ASP A 128 13.88 -6.08 0.51
CA ASP A 128 14.83 -6.20 -0.60
C ASP A 128 15.18 -7.64 -0.87
N LYS A 129 15.32 -8.47 0.17
CA LYS A 129 15.53 -9.91 -0.03
C LYS A 129 14.34 -10.55 -0.75
N VAL A 130 13.09 -10.19 -0.41
CA VAL A 130 11.92 -10.68 -1.16
C VAL A 130 11.99 -10.24 -2.63
N ALA A 131 12.43 -9.02 -2.92
CA ALA A 131 12.56 -8.54 -4.29
C ALA A 131 13.63 -9.31 -5.07
N ASP A 132 14.75 -9.65 -4.45
CA ASP A 132 15.83 -10.44 -5.06
C ASP A 132 15.39 -11.87 -5.38
N GLU A 133 14.59 -12.48 -4.50
CA GLU A 133 14.02 -13.81 -4.75
C GLU A 133 12.99 -13.78 -5.89
N LEU A 134 12.27 -12.68 -6.06
CA LEU A 134 11.31 -12.48 -7.15
C LEU A 134 11.92 -11.91 -8.44
N ARG A 135 13.17 -11.45 -8.42
CA ARG A 135 13.77 -10.61 -9.48
C ARG A 135 12.91 -9.38 -9.82
N LEU A 136 12.31 -8.77 -8.80
CA LEU A 136 11.41 -7.63 -8.98
C LEU A 136 12.18 -6.33 -9.21
N THR A 137 12.13 -5.80 -10.43
CA THR A 137 12.73 -4.49 -10.77
C THR A 137 11.89 -3.31 -10.28
N TYR A 138 12.49 -2.14 -10.14
CA TYR A 138 11.81 -0.93 -9.70
C TYR A 138 10.74 -0.46 -10.70
N GLU A 139 10.99 -0.68 -11.99
CA GLU A 139 10.03 -0.41 -13.06
C GLU A 139 8.76 -1.25 -12.87
N VAL A 140 8.90 -2.57 -12.79
CA VAL A 140 7.77 -3.50 -12.60
C VAL A 140 7.07 -3.22 -11.27
N ARG A 141 7.83 -3.00 -10.20
CA ARG A 141 7.30 -2.61 -8.89
C ARG A 141 6.42 -1.36 -8.97
N THR A 142 6.87 -0.34 -9.70
CA THR A 142 6.14 0.91 -9.89
C THR A 142 4.88 0.69 -10.72
N ARG A 143 5.01 -0.03 -11.84
CA ARG A 143 3.90 -0.39 -12.74
C ARG A 143 2.79 -1.14 -12.01
N LEU A 144 3.15 -2.12 -11.18
CA LEU A 144 2.22 -2.95 -10.40
C LEU A 144 1.72 -2.29 -9.11
N GLY A 145 2.24 -1.12 -8.74
CA GLY A 145 1.86 -0.43 -7.51
C GLY A 145 2.18 -1.22 -6.24
N ILE A 146 3.32 -1.92 -6.25
CA ILE A 146 3.84 -2.71 -5.13
C ILE A 146 4.51 -1.77 -4.13
N LYS A 147 4.21 -1.94 -2.84
CA LYS A 147 4.65 -1.03 -1.78
C LYS A 147 5.46 -1.71 -0.68
N CYS A 148 5.15 -2.96 -0.37
CA CYS A 148 5.73 -3.70 0.76
C CYS A 148 6.88 -4.63 0.36
N ILE A 149 7.22 -4.69 -0.93
CA ILE A 149 8.38 -5.43 -1.43
C ILE A 149 9.41 -4.44 -1.99
N GLY A 150 10.67 -4.86 -1.91
CA GLY A 150 11.89 -4.25 -2.42
C GLY A 150 11.90 -3.96 -3.93
N ALA A 151 13.05 -3.56 -4.46
CA ALA A 151 13.40 -3.76 -5.86
C ALA A 151 14.84 -4.28 -5.93
N CYS A 152 15.13 -5.21 -6.83
CA CYS A 152 16.45 -5.86 -6.91
C CYS A 152 17.49 -5.04 -7.69
N ASP A 153 17.06 -4.07 -8.48
CA ASP A 153 17.88 -3.21 -9.34
C ASP A 153 18.16 -1.83 -8.73
N MET A 154 17.63 -1.55 -7.53
CA MET A 154 17.77 -0.25 -6.87
C MET A 154 17.85 -0.39 -5.35
N THR A 155 18.71 0.39 -4.72
CA THR A 155 18.79 0.39 -3.26
C THR A 155 17.55 1.04 -2.63
N LYS A 156 17.39 0.87 -1.32
CA LYS A 156 16.36 1.60 -0.57
C LYS A 156 16.53 3.12 -0.65
N ALA A 157 17.77 3.62 -0.66
CA ALA A 157 18.06 5.06 -0.73
C ALA A 157 17.59 5.64 -2.07
N ASP A 158 17.97 4.99 -3.18
CA ASP A 158 17.60 5.44 -4.53
C ASP A 158 16.06 5.47 -4.71
N ARG A 159 15.36 4.48 -4.15
CA ARG A 159 13.90 4.44 -4.20
C ARG A 159 13.24 5.56 -3.41
N LEU A 160 13.83 5.97 -2.29
CA LEU A 160 13.35 7.11 -1.51
C LEU A 160 13.57 8.41 -2.27
N GLU A 161 14.73 8.58 -2.89
CA GLU A 161 15.04 9.73 -3.73
C GLU A 161 14.06 9.84 -4.91
N GLN A 162 13.87 8.76 -5.67
CA GLN A 162 12.90 8.71 -6.77
C GLN A 162 11.47 9.02 -6.30
N SER A 163 11.09 8.54 -5.12
CA SER A 163 9.78 8.84 -4.53
C SER A 163 9.65 10.32 -4.15
N ALA A 164 10.71 10.94 -3.65
CA ALA A 164 10.74 12.37 -3.34
C ALA A 164 10.66 13.23 -4.61
N ILE A 165 11.37 12.87 -5.68
CA ILE A 165 11.30 13.54 -6.98
C ILE A 165 9.87 13.47 -7.53
N LYS A 166 9.28 12.27 -7.58
CA LYS A 166 7.89 12.07 -8.03
C LYS A 166 6.89 12.85 -7.17
N LYS A 167 7.10 12.92 -5.85
CA LYS A 167 6.26 13.71 -4.96
C LYS A 167 6.36 15.20 -5.28
N LYS A 168 7.57 15.75 -5.37
CA LYS A 168 7.80 17.16 -5.73
C LYS A 168 7.15 17.52 -7.08
N ALA A 169 7.24 16.64 -8.08
CA ALA A 169 6.56 16.84 -9.37
C ALA A 169 5.04 16.90 -9.22
N ARG A 170 4.43 15.93 -8.52
CA ARG A 170 2.97 15.94 -8.27
C ARG A 170 2.51 17.15 -7.48
N ASP A 171 3.28 17.58 -6.49
CA ASP A 171 2.94 18.74 -5.65
C ASP A 171 2.99 20.02 -6.48
N ARG A 172 3.97 20.15 -7.41
CA ARG A 172 4.03 21.25 -8.39
C ARG A 172 2.81 21.25 -9.32
N ASP A 173 2.49 20.11 -9.92
CA ASP A 173 1.33 19.98 -10.82
C ASP A 173 0.02 20.29 -10.09
N TYR A 174 -0.12 19.81 -8.86
CA TYR A 174 -1.28 20.09 -8.04
C TYR A 174 -1.39 21.59 -7.75
N ALA A 175 -0.31 22.23 -7.31
CA ALA A 175 -0.28 23.67 -7.04
C ALA A 175 -0.62 24.48 -8.29
N GLU A 176 -0.11 24.09 -9.47
CA GLU A 176 -0.45 24.73 -10.72
C GLU A 176 -1.93 24.56 -11.09
N LYS A 177 -2.47 23.34 -10.99
CA LYS A 177 -3.90 23.10 -11.20
C LYS A 177 -4.76 23.92 -10.25
N GLN A 178 -4.37 24.05 -8.99
CA GLN A 178 -5.08 24.90 -8.04
C GLN A 178 -4.97 26.39 -8.38
N ARG A 179 -3.81 26.85 -8.88
CA ARG A 179 -3.65 28.23 -9.37
C ARG A 179 -4.54 28.51 -10.58
N ARG A 180 -4.64 27.57 -11.53
CA ARG A 180 -5.50 27.70 -12.72
C ARG A 180 -6.99 27.63 -12.37
N LYS A 181 -7.37 26.82 -11.38
CA LYS A 181 -8.76 26.69 -10.90
C LYS A 181 -9.22 27.87 -10.06
N LYS A 182 -8.32 28.54 -9.35
CA LYS A 182 -8.62 29.82 -8.73
C LYS A 182 -8.79 30.82 -9.86
N GLU A 183 -10.01 31.31 -10.04
CA GLU A 183 -10.24 32.51 -10.82
C GLU A 183 -9.26 33.59 -10.34
N GLN A 184 -8.46 34.11 -11.27
CA GLN A 184 -7.62 35.26 -10.95
C GLN A 184 -8.58 36.41 -10.70
N LEU A 185 -8.80 36.74 -9.41
CA LEU A 185 -9.48 37.96 -9.02
C LEU A 185 -8.86 39.10 -9.81
N SER A 186 -9.70 39.89 -10.50
CA SER A 186 -9.21 41.09 -11.17
C SER A 186 -8.49 41.97 -10.15
N ARG A 187 -7.56 42.82 -10.59
CA ARG A 187 -6.84 43.71 -9.67
C ARG A 187 -7.81 44.56 -8.83
N ALA A 188 -8.95 44.95 -9.41
CA ALA A 188 -10.00 45.66 -8.70
C ALA A 188 -10.67 44.81 -7.61
N ASP A 189 -11.03 43.55 -7.91
CA ASP A 189 -11.66 42.66 -6.92
C ASP A 189 -10.70 42.24 -5.81
N TYR A 190 -9.42 42.07 -6.15
CA TYR A 190 -8.37 41.86 -5.16
C TYR A 190 -8.25 43.06 -4.21
N LEU A 191 -8.21 44.28 -4.74
CA LEU A 191 -8.15 45.50 -3.93
C LEU A 191 -9.38 45.68 -3.04
N LYS A 192 -10.59 45.39 -3.55
CA LYS A 192 -11.83 45.38 -2.75
C LYS A 192 -11.75 44.39 -1.59
N LYS A 193 -11.25 43.18 -1.86
CA LYS A 193 -11.04 42.16 -0.81
C LYS A 193 -10.01 42.63 0.22
N VAL A 194 -8.90 43.25 -0.19
CA VAL A 194 -7.89 43.78 0.73
C VAL A 194 -8.43 44.93 1.57
N ALA A 195 -9.22 45.84 0.98
CA ALA A 195 -9.88 46.93 1.69
C ALA A 195 -10.86 46.38 2.75
N SER A 196 -11.67 45.37 2.42
CA SER A 196 -12.57 44.72 3.38
C SER A 196 -11.88 44.09 4.60
N LEU A 197 -10.58 43.75 4.47
CA LEU A 197 -9.77 43.22 5.58
C LEU A 197 -9.22 44.31 6.50
N LYS A 198 -9.31 45.59 6.11
CA LYS A 198 -8.79 46.75 6.85
C LYS A 198 -9.83 47.87 6.97
N PRO A 199 -11.02 47.60 7.54
CA PRO A 199 -12.12 48.58 7.63
C PRO A 199 -11.76 49.84 8.43
N TRP A 200 -10.76 49.77 9.31
CA TRP A 200 -10.29 50.93 10.08
C TRP A 200 -9.66 52.04 9.23
N ILE A 201 -9.14 51.69 8.04
CA ILE A 201 -8.62 52.69 7.10
C ILE A 201 -9.78 53.54 6.57
N ASP A 202 -10.89 52.92 6.21
CA ASP A 202 -12.10 53.63 5.72
C ASP A 202 -12.75 54.46 6.84
N GLU A 203 -12.72 53.97 8.08
CA GLU A 203 -13.20 54.71 9.26
C GLU A 203 -12.23 55.81 9.73
N GLY A 204 -11.06 55.96 9.09
CA GLY A 204 -10.07 56.99 9.44
C GLY A 204 -9.46 56.81 10.83
N ILE A 205 -9.42 55.59 11.37
CA ILE A 205 -8.90 55.30 12.72
C ILE A 205 -7.78 54.26 12.69
N SER A 206 -6.99 54.22 13.76
CA SER A 206 -5.98 53.16 13.90
C SER A 206 -6.63 51.78 14.06
N GLU A 207 -5.97 50.74 13.55
CA GLU A 207 -6.39 49.34 13.72
C GLU A 207 -6.63 48.98 15.20
N ARG A 208 -5.76 49.48 16.09
CA ARG A 208 -5.86 49.28 17.53
C ARG A 208 -7.16 49.84 18.09
N THR A 209 -7.52 51.05 17.66
CA THR A 209 -8.77 51.73 18.06
C THR A 209 -9.99 50.95 17.57
N TRP A 210 -9.99 50.52 16.32
CA TRP A 210 -11.08 49.75 15.73
C TRP A 210 -11.31 48.41 16.45
N ARG A 211 -10.23 47.63 16.66
CA ARG A 211 -10.31 46.36 17.40
C ARG A 211 -10.77 46.57 18.85
N ARG A 212 -10.37 47.67 19.50
CA ARG A 212 -10.86 48.05 20.85
C ARG A 212 -12.36 48.33 20.86
N ARG A 213 -12.87 49.08 19.87
CA ARG A 213 -14.32 49.35 19.71
C ARG A 213 -15.12 48.05 19.52
N LYS A 214 -14.67 47.17 18.63
CA LYS A 214 -15.29 45.84 18.41
C LYS A 214 -15.31 44.98 19.68
N ARG A 215 -14.22 44.99 20.46
CA ARG A 215 -14.15 44.26 21.73
C ARG A 215 -15.14 44.80 22.75
N ASN A 216 -15.19 46.12 22.93
CA ASN A 216 -16.11 46.76 23.88
C ASN A 216 -17.57 46.55 23.48
N ALA A 217 -17.89 46.65 22.18
CA ALA A 217 -19.22 46.35 21.65
C ALA A 217 -19.62 44.88 21.89
N LYS A 218 -18.67 43.95 21.77
CA LYS A 218 -18.92 42.52 22.07
C LYS A 218 -19.16 42.27 23.56
N ILE A 219 -18.45 42.98 24.44
CA ILE A 219 -18.64 42.90 25.90
C ILE A 219 -20.01 43.47 26.29
N LEU A 220 -20.39 44.61 25.72
CA LEU A 220 -21.70 45.25 25.95
C LEU A 220 -22.88 44.45 25.38
N ALA A 221 -22.66 43.63 24.35
CA ALA A 221 -23.70 42.76 23.79
C ALA A 221 -23.80 41.39 24.49
N ALA A 222 -22.85 41.06 25.38
CA ALA A 222 -22.77 39.78 26.08
C ALA A 222 -23.08 39.89 27.58
N GLY A 223 -23.28 41.09 28.10
CA GLY A 223 -23.79 41.37 29.45
C GLY A 223 -25.14 42.05 29.37
#